data_AF-A0A521RE85-F1
#
_entry.id   AF-A0A521RE85-F1
#
_cell.length_a   1.000
_cell.length_b   1.000
_cell.length_c   1.000
_cell.angle_alpha   90.00
_cell.angle_beta   90.00
_cell.angle_gamma   90.00
#
_symmetry.space_group_name_H-M   'P 1'
#
loop_
_entity.id
_entity.type
_entity.pdbx_description
1 polymer ?
#
loop_
_entity_poly.entity_id
_entity_poly.type
_entity_poly.pdbx_seq_one_letter_code
_entity_poly.pdbx_strand_id
1 'polypeptide(L)'
;MKIPAPFAATVVGAGLVLIFLPLDARELGRSLAELWDLGHVAFFFCLLSLALPRFRWRGQQVSLPAGIGLALVIGLGIGGAIEALQQGIAGREASLGDLYRDITGALLAAGWTRWRMVSTLTPFMKGLRVFAVLLILPSGVHLSLALMDEWRAWREFPVLLGSGDRLSLTRFGNPANLRPVASGVEVAFSTALYSGFNLRYFPRDWSGFARLELLLDNPAEETVSLTCRIHDRAHNQDYADRFNGRYAIVKGANAITVDLVEAARLSSGRVMDMRHIAGLGCFTTRLARPAVLVLRRIRLVQK
;
A
#
# COMPACT_ATOMS: atom_id res chain seq x y z
N MET A 1 13.88 -2.66 -37.46
CA MET A 1 13.70 -1.24 -37.08
C MET A 1 14.77 -0.88 -36.07
N LYS A 2 15.70 0.05 -36.39
CA LYS A 2 16.70 0.52 -35.41
C LYS A 2 15.96 1.35 -34.37
N ILE A 3 15.84 0.87 -33.14
CA ILE A 3 15.27 1.68 -32.06
C ILE A 3 16.31 2.74 -31.72
N PRO A 4 15.93 4.03 -31.67
CA PRO A 4 16.88 5.08 -31.37
C PRO A 4 17.50 4.85 -30.00
N ALA A 5 18.84 4.94 -29.91
CA ALA A 5 19.59 4.88 -28.66
C ALA A 5 19.00 5.75 -27.53
N PRO A 6 18.49 6.98 -27.78
CA PRO A 6 17.86 7.76 -26.72
C PRO A 6 16.62 7.09 -26.11
N PHE A 7 15.82 6.34 -26.88
CA PHE A 7 14.64 5.67 -26.34
C PHE A 7 15.00 4.57 -25.34
N ALA A 8 16.04 3.77 -25.63
CA ALA A 8 16.50 2.74 -24.70
C ALA A 8 17.08 3.36 -23.42
N ALA A 9 17.82 4.46 -23.55
CA ALA A 9 18.33 5.21 -22.40
C ALA A 9 17.20 5.80 -21.56
N THR A 10 16.13 6.32 -22.17
CA THR A 10 14.94 6.81 -21.46
C THR A 10 14.24 5.71 -20.67
N VAL A 11 14.06 4.52 -21.25
CA VAL A 11 13.42 3.38 -20.55
C VAL A 11 14.22 2.97 -19.31
N VAL A 12 15.55 2.86 -19.46
CA VAL A 12 16.43 2.54 -18.33
C VAL A 12 16.41 3.66 -17.27
N GLY A 13 16.55 4.91 -17.70
CA GLY A 13 16.52 6.06 -16.78
C GLY A 13 15.21 6.19 -16.00
N ALA A 14 14.07 6.06 -16.69
CA ALA A 14 12.75 6.10 -16.06
C ALA A 14 12.54 4.92 -15.09
N GLY A 15 13.00 3.72 -15.46
CA GLY A 15 12.95 2.55 -14.59
C GLY A 15 13.79 2.71 -13.32
N LEU A 16 15.01 3.23 -13.45
CA LEU A 16 15.87 3.51 -12.29
C LEU A 16 15.22 4.51 -11.34
N VAL A 17 14.56 5.54 -11.84
CA VAL A 17 13.79 6.48 -11.00
C VAL A 17 12.62 5.76 -10.33
N LEU A 18 11.84 4.97 -11.08
CA LEU A 18 10.69 4.27 -10.54
C LEU A 18 11.07 3.27 -9.43
N ILE A 19 12.24 2.65 -9.56
CA ILE A 19 12.68 1.56 -8.69
C ILE A 19 13.48 2.09 -7.50
N PHE A 20 14.40 3.04 -7.71
CA PHE A 20 15.32 3.50 -6.67
C PHE A 20 14.92 4.81 -6.00
N LEU A 21 13.97 5.57 -6.53
CA LEU A 21 13.53 6.78 -5.86
C LEU A 21 12.77 6.38 -4.57
N PRO A 22 13.18 6.87 -3.38
CA PRO A 22 12.53 6.55 -2.11
C PRO A 22 11.23 7.35 -1.94
N LEU A 23 10.37 7.34 -2.96
CA LEU A 23 9.01 7.81 -2.82
C LEU A 23 8.24 6.77 -2.03
N ASP A 24 7.86 7.11 -0.81
CA ASP A 24 6.83 6.37 -0.09
C ASP A 24 5.47 6.67 -0.73
N ALA A 25 5.15 5.94 -1.80
CA ALA A 25 3.88 6.10 -2.51
C ALA A 25 2.68 5.85 -1.59
N ARG A 26 2.85 5.11 -0.49
CA ARG A 26 1.79 4.86 0.50
C ARG A 26 1.42 6.13 1.27
N GLU A 27 2.35 7.07 1.43
CA GLU A 27 2.07 8.39 1.99
C GLU A 27 1.26 9.28 1.05
N LEU A 28 1.30 9.01 -0.26
CA LEU A 28 0.56 9.77 -1.26
C LEU A 28 -0.86 9.21 -1.47
N GLY A 29 -1.05 7.90 -1.34
CA GLY A 29 -2.35 7.24 -1.47
C GLY A 29 -2.19 5.75 -1.74
N ARG A 30 -3.22 4.95 -1.42
CA ARG A 30 -3.15 3.51 -1.62
C ARG A 30 -3.23 3.17 -3.10
N SER A 31 -4.15 3.77 -3.85
CA SER A 31 -4.26 3.55 -5.30
C SER A 31 -2.99 3.95 -6.04
N LEU A 32 -2.33 5.03 -5.61
CA LEU A 32 -1.06 5.45 -6.20
C LEU A 32 0.06 4.46 -5.87
N ALA A 33 0.11 3.90 -4.65
CA ALA A 33 1.05 2.85 -4.31
C ALA A 33 0.83 1.59 -5.17
N GLU A 34 -0.40 1.12 -5.35
CA GLU A 34 -0.71 -0.01 -6.22
C GLU A 34 -0.37 0.27 -7.70
N LEU A 35 -0.57 1.51 -8.16
CA LEU A 35 -0.18 1.93 -9.50
C LEU A 35 1.34 2.01 -9.67
N TRP A 36 2.05 2.48 -8.63
CA TRP A 36 3.51 2.53 -8.60
C TRP A 36 4.11 1.13 -8.73
N ASP A 37 3.54 0.17 -8.00
CA ASP A 37 3.94 -1.24 -8.05
C ASP A 37 3.78 -1.83 -9.46
N LEU A 38 2.72 -1.46 -10.21
CA LEU A 38 2.57 -1.87 -11.63
C LEU A 38 3.68 -1.34 -12.55
N GLY A 39 4.41 -0.31 -12.10
CA GLY A 39 5.59 0.21 -12.79
C GLY A 39 6.67 -0.85 -13.01
N HIS A 40 6.81 -1.83 -12.12
CA HIS A 40 7.72 -2.97 -12.29
C HIS A 40 7.38 -3.79 -13.55
N VAL A 41 6.10 -4.13 -13.71
CA VAL A 41 5.61 -4.86 -14.90
C VAL A 41 5.92 -4.09 -16.17
N ALA A 42 5.62 -2.78 -16.18
CA ALA A 42 5.86 -1.91 -17.33
C ALA A 42 7.35 -1.76 -17.66
N PHE A 43 8.19 -1.60 -16.64
CA PHE A 43 9.64 -1.48 -16.79
C PHE A 43 10.25 -2.74 -17.39
N PHE A 44 10.01 -3.91 -16.80
CA PHE A 44 10.55 -5.18 -17.28
C PHE A 44 10.00 -5.54 -18.66
N PHE A 45 8.73 -5.26 -18.93
CA PHE A 45 8.15 -5.42 -20.26
C PHE A 45 8.89 -4.59 -21.31
N CYS A 46 9.08 -3.29 -21.06
CA CYS A 46 9.78 -2.39 -21.97
C CYS A 46 11.25 -2.79 -22.14
N LEU A 47 11.97 -3.01 -21.03
CA LEU A 47 13.38 -3.38 -21.03
C LEU A 47 13.63 -4.65 -21.86
N LEU A 48 12.84 -5.70 -21.62
CA LEU A 48 13.04 -6.98 -22.30
C LEU A 48 12.50 -6.98 -23.72
N SER A 49 11.45 -6.22 -24.03
CA SER A 49 11.01 -6.00 -25.42
C SER A 49 12.10 -5.32 -26.27
N LEU A 50 12.96 -4.52 -25.64
CA LEU A 50 14.16 -3.96 -26.26
C LEU A 50 15.30 -4.97 -26.31
N ALA A 51 15.57 -5.71 -25.23
CA ALA A 51 16.74 -6.59 -25.15
C ALA A 51 16.61 -7.89 -25.97
N LEU A 52 15.49 -8.61 -25.83
CA LEU A 52 15.31 -9.96 -26.35
C LEU A 52 15.49 -10.08 -27.89
N PRO A 53 14.97 -9.17 -28.73
CA PRO A 53 15.17 -9.26 -30.18
C PRO A 53 16.63 -9.07 -30.61
N ARG A 54 17.46 -8.45 -29.77
CA ARG A 54 18.86 -8.13 -30.06
C ARG A 54 19.82 -9.23 -29.64
N PHE A 55 19.38 -10.11 -28.75
CA PHE A 55 20.22 -11.18 -28.25
C PHE A 55 20.45 -12.23 -29.34
N ARG A 56 21.71 -12.37 -29.77
CA ARG A 56 22.12 -13.31 -30.83
C ARG A 56 23.11 -14.32 -30.28
N TRP A 57 22.83 -15.59 -30.49
CA TRP A 57 23.74 -16.70 -30.21
C TRP A 57 24.27 -17.26 -31.53
N ARG A 58 25.61 -17.33 -31.67
CA ARG A 58 26.27 -17.74 -32.93
C ARG A 58 25.76 -16.97 -34.16
N GLY A 59 25.53 -15.65 -34.00
CA GLY A 59 25.05 -14.77 -35.07
C GLY A 59 23.55 -14.89 -35.41
N GLN A 60 22.83 -15.84 -34.81
CA GLN A 60 21.39 -16.05 -35.01
C GLN A 60 20.60 -15.57 -33.79
N GLN A 61 19.38 -15.09 -33.99
CA GLN A 61 18.49 -14.79 -32.87
C GLN A 61 18.23 -16.07 -32.06
N VAL A 62 18.20 -15.95 -30.73
CA VAL A 62 17.90 -17.09 -29.86
C VAL A 62 16.54 -17.71 -30.16
N SER A 63 16.41 -19.01 -29.91
CA SER A 63 15.16 -19.74 -30.05
C SER A 63 14.14 -19.27 -29.01
N LEU A 64 12.86 -19.55 -29.24
CA LEU A 64 11.79 -19.18 -28.31
C LEU A 64 12.01 -19.74 -26.89
N PRO A 65 12.31 -21.05 -26.68
CA PRO A 65 12.54 -21.56 -25.33
C PRO A 65 13.74 -20.89 -24.64
N ALA A 66 14.82 -20.65 -25.38
CA ALA A 66 15.99 -19.95 -24.86
C ALA A 66 15.68 -18.47 -24.56
N GLY A 67 14.83 -17.83 -25.36
CA GLY A 67 14.36 -16.46 -25.15
C GLY A 67 13.48 -16.31 -23.92
N ILE A 68 12.56 -17.25 -23.68
CA ILE A 68 11.74 -17.31 -22.46
C ILE A 68 12.65 -17.56 -21.25
N GLY A 69 13.56 -18.54 -21.33
CA GLY A 69 14.53 -18.81 -20.27
C GLY A 69 15.39 -17.60 -19.93
N LEU A 70 15.89 -16.88 -20.95
CA LEU A 70 16.63 -15.64 -20.78
C LEU A 70 15.77 -14.56 -20.12
N ALA A 71 14.52 -14.38 -20.54
CA ALA A 71 13.60 -13.41 -19.94
C ALA A 71 13.36 -13.70 -18.45
N LEU A 72 13.18 -14.98 -18.09
CA LEU A 72 13.00 -15.41 -16.70
C LEU A 72 14.27 -15.20 -15.87
N VAL A 73 15.44 -15.58 -16.41
CA VAL A 73 16.73 -15.38 -15.73
C VAL A 73 17.00 -13.89 -15.51
N ILE A 74 16.70 -13.05 -16.49
CA ILE A 74 16.85 -11.60 -16.35
C ILE A 74 15.83 -11.03 -15.35
N GLY A 75 14.56 -11.43 -15.44
CA GLY A 75 13.52 -10.99 -14.50
C GLY A 75 13.85 -11.36 -13.05
N LEU A 76 14.21 -12.61 -12.81
CA LEU A 76 14.60 -13.10 -11.48
C LEU A 76 15.93 -12.49 -11.01
N GLY A 77 16.92 -12.41 -11.90
CA GLY A 77 18.28 -11.96 -11.57
C GLY A 77 18.33 -10.46 -11.31
N ILE A 78 17.82 -9.64 -12.25
CA ILE A 78 17.80 -8.19 -12.09
C ILE A 78 16.78 -7.79 -11.01
N GLY A 79 15.59 -8.39 -11.01
CA GLY A 79 14.58 -8.14 -9.98
C GLY A 79 15.10 -8.49 -8.58
N GLY A 80 15.63 -9.70 -8.40
CA GLY A 80 16.23 -10.11 -7.12
C GLY A 80 17.44 -9.25 -6.71
N ALA A 81 18.26 -8.78 -7.66
CA ALA A 81 19.35 -7.85 -7.37
C ALA A 81 18.83 -6.48 -6.94
N ILE A 82 17.76 -5.97 -7.56
CA ILE A 82 17.09 -4.74 -7.15
C ILE A 82 16.58 -4.87 -5.71
N GLU A 83 15.86 -5.95 -5.41
CA GLU A 83 15.34 -6.23 -4.07
C GLU A 83 16.47 -6.27 -3.03
N ALA A 84 17.57 -6.96 -3.33
CA ALA A 84 18.73 -7.05 -2.45
C ALA A 84 19.41 -5.68 -2.23
N LEU A 85 19.49 -4.84 -3.27
CA LEU A 85 20.03 -3.48 -3.16
C LEU A 85 19.10 -2.55 -2.37
N GLN A 86 17.78 -2.72 -2.50
CA GLN A 86 16.78 -1.92 -1.79
C GLN A 86 16.74 -2.23 -0.29
N GLN A 87 17.14 -3.41 0.17
CA GLN A 87 17.20 -3.73 1.62
C GLN A 87 18.09 -2.79 2.44
N GLY A 88 19.04 -2.11 1.80
CA GLY A 88 19.89 -1.10 2.45
C GLY A 88 19.33 0.33 2.45
N ILE A 89 18.18 0.57 1.79
CA ILE A 89 17.57 1.89 1.64
C ILE A 89 16.49 2.07 2.70
N ALA A 90 16.64 3.10 3.55
CA ALA A 90 15.67 3.41 4.59
C ALA A 90 14.26 3.60 3.99
N GLY A 91 13.28 2.85 4.53
CA GLY A 91 11.88 2.90 4.08
C GLY A 91 11.51 1.95 2.94
N ARG A 92 12.45 1.11 2.46
CA ARG A 92 12.17 0.02 1.51
C ARG A 92 12.33 -1.33 2.19
N GLU A 93 11.41 -2.25 1.90
CA GLU A 93 11.46 -3.64 2.34
C GLU A 93 11.42 -4.53 1.10
N ALA A 94 12.22 -5.60 1.11
CA ALA A 94 12.17 -6.57 0.02
C ALA A 94 10.79 -7.25 -0.03
N SER A 95 10.24 -7.33 -1.23
CA SER A 95 8.88 -7.77 -1.53
C SER A 95 8.89 -8.89 -2.56
N LEU A 96 8.39 -10.05 -2.18
CA LEU A 96 8.10 -11.13 -3.15
C LEU A 96 7.08 -10.70 -4.21
N GLY A 97 6.27 -9.66 -3.92
CA GLY A 97 5.34 -9.08 -4.87
C GLY A 97 6.04 -8.35 -6.02
N ASP A 98 7.18 -7.72 -5.76
CA ASP A 98 7.95 -7.00 -6.78
C ASP A 98 8.64 -7.98 -7.72
N LEU A 99 9.22 -9.06 -7.17
CA LEU A 99 9.75 -10.17 -7.97
C LEU A 99 8.68 -10.81 -8.88
N TYR A 100 7.45 -10.98 -8.37
CA TYR A 100 6.32 -11.48 -9.15
C TYR A 100 5.99 -10.54 -10.34
N ARG A 101 6.00 -9.22 -10.11
CA ARG A 101 5.72 -8.21 -11.14
C ARG A 101 6.82 -8.15 -12.19
N ASP A 102 8.08 -8.29 -11.78
CA ASP A 102 9.23 -8.33 -12.66
C ASP A 102 9.15 -9.52 -13.63
N ILE A 103 8.84 -10.72 -13.11
CA ILE A 103 8.61 -11.92 -13.93
C ILE A 103 7.41 -11.74 -14.86
N THR A 104 6.33 -11.12 -14.39
CA THR A 104 5.13 -10.85 -15.19
C THR A 104 5.48 -9.96 -16.39
N GLY A 105 6.22 -8.87 -16.17
CA GLY A 105 6.74 -8.00 -17.24
C GLY A 105 7.64 -8.76 -18.22
N ALA A 106 8.51 -9.63 -17.71
CA ALA A 106 9.40 -10.45 -18.53
C ALA A 106 8.66 -11.44 -19.43
N LEU A 107 7.64 -12.13 -18.90
CA LEU A 107 6.81 -13.06 -19.67
C LEU A 107 5.96 -12.35 -20.72
N LEU A 108 5.44 -11.16 -20.42
CA LEU A 108 4.76 -10.32 -21.41
C LEU A 108 5.72 -9.95 -22.56
N ALA A 109 6.95 -9.55 -22.26
CA ALA A 109 7.94 -9.22 -23.28
C ALA A 109 8.28 -10.44 -24.15
N ALA A 110 8.46 -11.61 -23.54
CA ALA A 110 8.74 -12.85 -24.26
C ALA A 110 7.58 -13.27 -25.18
N GLY A 111 6.33 -13.12 -24.73
CA GLY A 111 5.12 -13.46 -25.50
C GLY A 111 4.86 -12.56 -26.71
N TRP A 112 5.27 -11.28 -26.64
CA TRP A 112 5.10 -10.32 -27.75
C TRP A 112 6.36 -10.12 -28.62
N THR A 113 7.50 -10.68 -28.21
CA THR A 113 8.71 -10.69 -29.04
C THR A 113 8.49 -11.52 -30.30
N ARG A 114 8.97 -11.02 -31.45
CA ARG A 114 8.98 -11.77 -32.71
C ARG A 114 10.17 -12.72 -32.73
N TRP A 115 9.90 -14.02 -32.69
CA TRP A 115 10.91 -15.08 -32.72
C TRP A 115 11.06 -15.68 -34.13
N ARG A 116 12.24 -16.25 -34.44
CA ARG A 116 12.58 -16.76 -35.79
C ARG A 116 11.80 -18.02 -36.22
N MET A 117 11.16 -18.74 -35.29
CA MET A 117 10.46 -20.01 -35.56
C MET A 117 9.07 -20.04 -34.90
N VAL A 118 8.15 -19.18 -35.35
CA VAL A 118 6.82 -19.05 -34.73
C VAL A 118 5.72 -19.83 -35.46
N SER A 119 5.90 -20.22 -36.73
CA SER A 119 4.80 -20.81 -37.53
C SER A 119 4.21 -22.09 -36.92
N THR A 120 5.04 -22.99 -36.37
CA THR A 120 4.61 -24.23 -35.72
C THR A 120 4.23 -24.09 -34.24
N LEU A 121 4.55 -22.96 -33.59
CA LEU A 121 4.34 -22.73 -32.15
C LEU A 121 3.21 -21.71 -31.87
N THR A 122 2.40 -21.39 -32.88
CA THR A 122 1.34 -20.38 -32.80
C THR A 122 0.33 -20.63 -31.67
N PRO A 123 -0.18 -21.87 -31.43
CA PRO A 123 -1.08 -22.12 -30.30
C PRO A 123 -0.42 -21.92 -28.94
N PHE A 124 0.83 -22.38 -28.79
CA PHE A 124 1.62 -22.19 -27.56
C PHE A 124 1.86 -20.69 -27.27
N MET A 125 2.11 -19.88 -28.30
CA MET A 125 2.25 -18.43 -28.16
C MET A 125 0.97 -17.72 -27.76
N LYS A 126 -0.19 -18.18 -28.24
CA LYS A 126 -1.47 -17.68 -27.74
C LYS A 126 -1.63 -18.03 -26.25
N GLY A 127 -1.31 -19.27 -25.87
CA GLY A 127 -1.35 -19.71 -24.46
C GLY A 127 -0.44 -18.88 -23.55
N LEU A 128 0.81 -18.66 -23.94
CA LEU A 128 1.75 -17.83 -23.17
C LEU A 128 1.26 -16.39 -23.01
N ARG A 129 0.71 -15.78 -24.07
CA ARG A 129 0.18 -14.41 -24.01
C ARG A 129 -1.03 -14.32 -23.08
N VAL A 130 -1.95 -15.27 -23.18
CA VAL A 130 -3.11 -15.35 -22.28
C VAL A 130 -2.62 -15.51 -20.84
N PHE A 131 -1.72 -16.46 -20.58
CA PHE A 131 -1.15 -16.68 -19.26
C PHE A 131 -0.48 -15.42 -18.70
N ALA A 132 0.39 -14.77 -19.48
CA ALA A 132 1.08 -13.55 -19.06
C ALA A 132 0.12 -12.39 -18.78
N VAL A 133 -0.96 -12.25 -19.54
CA VAL A 133 -2.01 -11.25 -19.27
C VAL A 133 -2.81 -11.61 -18.01
N LEU A 134 -3.10 -12.88 -17.78
CA LEU A 134 -3.78 -13.34 -16.56
C LEU A 134 -2.95 -13.05 -15.30
N LEU A 135 -1.62 -13.06 -15.40
CA LEU A 135 -0.74 -12.65 -14.29
C LEU A 135 -0.85 -11.15 -13.94
N ILE A 136 -1.43 -10.30 -14.79
CA ILE A 136 -1.68 -8.89 -14.42
C ILE A 136 -2.92 -8.78 -13.51
N LEU A 137 -3.85 -9.72 -13.61
CA LEU A 137 -5.16 -9.63 -12.96
C LEU A 137 -5.10 -9.44 -11.45
N PRO A 138 -4.25 -10.16 -10.67
CA PRO A 138 -4.17 -9.94 -9.22
C PRO A 138 -3.82 -8.50 -8.87
N SER A 139 -2.80 -7.91 -9.52
CA SER A 139 -2.43 -6.50 -9.32
C SER A 139 -3.53 -5.54 -9.77
N GLY A 140 -4.21 -5.85 -10.87
CA GLY A 140 -5.38 -5.08 -11.32
C GLY A 140 -6.54 -5.10 -10.32
N VAL A 141 -6.78 -6.24 -9.66
CA VAL A 141 -7.80 -6.36 -8.59
C VAL A 141 -7.43 -5.49 -7.40
N HIS A 142 -6.17 -5.52 -6.93
CA HIS A 142 -5.72 -4.69 -5.82
C HIS A 142 -5.90 -3.19 -6.09
N LEU A 143 -5.45 -2.72 -7.27
CA LEU A 143 -5.65 -1.33 -7.70
C LEU A 143 -7.14 -0.95 -7.76
N SER A 144 -7.97 -1.82 -8.34
CA SER A 144 -9.41 -1.57 -8.47
C SER A 144 -10.10 -1.47 -7.11
N LEU A 145 -9.76 -2.35 -6.18
CA LEU A 145 -10.27 -2.30 -4.81
C LEU A 145 -9.81 -1.02 -4.09
N ALA A 146 -8.54 -0.62 -4.27
CA ALA A 146 -8.00 0.58 -3.67
C ALA A 146 -8.72 1.84 -4.17
N LEU A 147 -8.92 1.97 -5.49
CA LEU A 147 -9.65 3.06 -6.13
C LEU A 147 -11.11 3.12 -5.69
N MET A 148 -11.79 1.96 -5.69
CA MET A 148 -13.20 1.88 -5.30
C MET A 148 -13.42 2.35 -3.86
N ASP A 149 -12.55 1.91 -2.95
CA ASP A 149 -12.63 2.29 -1.54
C ASP A 149 -12.21 3.74 -1.28
N GLU A 150 -11.19 4.26 -1.97
CA GLU A 150 -10.81 5.68 -1.88
C GLU A 150 -11.94 6.58 -2.39
N TRP A 151 -12.54 6.25 -3.54
CA TRP A 151 -13.71 6.96 -4.06
C TRP A 151 -14.87 6.95 -3.06
N ARG A 152 -15.12 5.80 -2.43
CA ARG A 152 -16.12 5.69 -1.36
C ARG A 152 -15.78 6.56 -0.15
N ALA A 153 -14.53 6.55 0.30
CA ALA A 153 -14.06 7.36 1.43
C ALA A 153 -14.23 8.86 1.16
N TRP A 154 -13.94 9.31 -0.06
CA TRP A 154 -14.17 10.70 -0.48
C TRP A 154 -15.65 11.07 -0.49
N ARG A 155 -16.54 10.18 -0.94
CA ARG A 155 -17.99 10.43 -0.97
C ARG A 155 -18.63 10.40 0.42
N GLU A 156 -18.12 9.58 1.33
CA GLU A 156 -18.66 9.42 2.69
C GLU A 156 -18.06 10.43 3.69
N PHE A 157 -17.02 11.17 3.28
CA PHE A 157 -16.41 12.20 4.12
C PHE A 157 -17.47 13.22 4.57
N PRO A 158 -17.58 13.53 5.88
CA PRO A 158 -16.55 13.42 6.93
C PRO A 158 -16.52 12.11 7.74
N VAL A 159 -17.22 11.06 7.32
CA VAL A 159 -17.14 9.75 7.96
C VAL A 159 -15.88 9.02 7.47
N LEU A 160 -14.93 8.78 8.37
CA LEU A 160 -13.66 8.10 8.07
C LEU A 160 -13.82 6.57 8.12
N LEU A 161 -14.67 6.10 9.03
CA LEU A 161 -15.08 4.71 9.17
C LEU A 161 -16.56 4.66 9.56
N GLY A 162 -17.38 4.01 8.74
CA GLY A 162 -18.81 3.78 9.00
C GLY A 162 -19.08 2.30 9.27
N SER A 163 -19.80 1.63 8.37
CA SER A 163 -20.03 0.18 8.44
C SER A 163 -18.71 -0.59 8.38
N GLY A 164 -18.53 -1.58 9.26
CA GLY A 164 -17.35 -2.45 9.29
C GLY A 164 -17.27 -3.46 8.15
N ASP A 165 -17.43 -3.02 6.90
CA ASP A 165 -17.28 -3.88 5.73
C ASP A 165 -15.80 -4.24 5.49
N ARG A 166 -15.56 -5.37 4.82
CA ARG A 166 -14.19 -5.89 4.61
C ARG A 166 -13.29 -4.94 3.83
N LEU A 167 -13.86 -4.10 2.97
CA LEU A 167 -13.11 -3.20 2.13
C LEU A 167 -12.56 -2.03 2.97
N SER A 168 -13.36 -1.46 3.87
CA SER A 168 -12.90 -0.39 4.77
C SER A 168 -11.77 -0.84 5.72
N LEU A 169 -11.68 -2.13 6.05
CA LEU A 169 -10.55 -2.67 6.84
C LEU A 169 -9.20 -2.55 6.15
N THR A 170 -9.18 -2.51 4.82
CA THR A 170 -7.95 -2.29 4.05
C THR A 170 -7.40 -0.86 4.18
N ARG A 171 -8.13 0.05 4.86
CA ARG A 171 -7.66 1.40 5.21
C ARG A 171 -6.69 1.40 6.39
N PHE A 172 -6.63 0.31 7.15
CA PHE A 172 -5.78 0.18 8.33
C PHE A 172 -4.41 -0.40 7.96
N GLY A 173 -3.37 0.08 8.63
CA GLY A 173 -1.99 -0.34 8.35
C GLY A 173 -1.66 -1.78 8.73
N ASN A 174 -2.39 -2.35 9.70
CA ASN A 174 -2.28 -3.76 10.07
C ASN A 174 -3.68 -4.29 10.42
N PRO A 175 -4.36 -4.96 9.48
CA PRO A 175 -5.71 -5.47 9.71
C PRO A 175 -5.73 -6.83 10.43
N ALA A 176 -4.58 -7.40 10.81
CA ALA A 176 -4.52 -8.77 11.36
C ALA A 176 -5.31 -8.95 12.67
N ASN A 177 -5.45 -7.88 13.45
CA ASN A 177 -6.25 -7.84 14.67
C ASN A 177 -7.64 -7.24 14.48
N LEU A 178 -8.06 -6.99 13.25
CA LEU A 178 -9.35 -6.42 12.90
C LEU A 178 -10.27 -7.49 12.33
N ARG A 179 -11.50 -7.53 12.83
CA ARG A 179 -12.53 -8.45 12.34
C ARG A 179 -13.83 -7.69 12.07
N PRO A 180 -14.41 -7.81 10.86
CA PRO A 180 -15.69 -7.20 10.57
C PRO A 180 -16.78 -7.93 11.36
N VAL A 181 -17.64 -7.17 12.04
CA VAL A 181 -18.81 -7.69 12.75
C VAL A 181 -20.05 -6.91 12.31
N ALA A 182 -21.25 -7.48 12.52
CA ALA A 182 -22.50 -6.84 12.07
C ALA A 182 -22.67 -5.40 12.59
N SER A 183 -22.05 -5.13 13.72
CA SER A 183 -22.24 -3.92 14.49
C SER A 183 -21.12 -2.88 14.27
N GLY A 184 -20.00 -3.26 13.63
CA GLY A 184 -18.80 -2.43 13.46
C GLY A 184 -17.55 -3.26 13.14
N VAL A 185 -16.40 -2.87 13.68
CA VAL A 185 -15.13 -3.58 13.55
C VAL A 185 -14.65 -3.99 14.93
N GLU A 186 -14.54 -5.29 15.16
CA GLU A 186 -13.89 -5.82 16.35
C GLU A 186 -12.37 -5.62 16.24
N VAL A 187 -11.78 -5.05 17.29
CA VAL A 187 -10.34 -4.83 17.41
C VAL A 187 -9.84 -5.66 18.57
N ALA A 188 -8.98 -6.64 18.28
CA ALA A 188 -8.27 -7.41 19.29
C ALA A 188 -7.01 -6.68 19.76
N PHE A 189 -6.86 -6.54 21.07
CA PHE A 189 -5.69 -5.97 21.73
C PHE A 189 -4.94 -7.07 22.48
N SER A 190 -3.66 -7.22 22.19
CA SER A 190 -2.78 -8.19 22.87
C SER A 190 -2.12 -7.56 24.11
N THR A 191 -1.28 -8.35 24.77
CA THR A 191 -0.44 -7.92 25.91
C THR A 191 0.89 -7.29 25.47
N ALA A 192 1.12 -7.11 24.17
CA ALA A 192 2.31 -6.46 23.64
C ALA A 192 2.50 -5.04 24.20
N LEU A 193 3.73 -4.51 24.11
CA LEU A 193 4.03 -3.16 24.60
C LEU A 193 3.08 -2.12 23.99
N TYR A 194 2.82 -2.22 22.70
CA TYR A 194 1.79 -1.45 22.00
C TYR A 194 0.92 -2.41 21.20
N SER A 195 -0.39 -2.35 21.43
CA SER A 195 -1.36 -3.09 20.64
C SER A 195 -2.49 -2.16 20.23
N GLY A 196 -2.90 -2.17 18.97
CA GLY A 196 -3.94 -1.24 18.53
C GLY A 196 -4.21 -1.29 17.04
N PHE A 197 -4.81 -0.21 16.55
CA PHE A 197 -5.10 -0.02 15.14
C PHE A 197 -4.54 1.33 14.67
N ASN A 198 -4.23 1.41 13.39
CA ASN A 198 -3.78 2.64 12.74
C ASN A 198 -4.53 2.79 11.42
N LEU A 199 -5.45 3.74 11.35
CA LEU A 199 -6.12 4.14 10.13
C LEU A 199 -5.12 4.98 9.32
N ARG A 200 -4.77 4.52 8.12
CA ARG A 200 -3.76 5.13 7.24
C ARG A 200 -4.34 5.79 6.00
N TYR A 201 -5.40 5.21 5.44
CA TYR A 201 -5.98 5.68 4.19
C TYR A 201 -7.35 6.32 4.41
N PHE A 202 -7.41 7.65 4.31
CA PHE A 202 -8.60 8.46 4.50
C PHE A 202 -8.39 9.87 3.89
N PRO A 203 -9.45 10.64 3.61
CA PRO A 203 -9.31 12.03 3.18
C PRO A 203 -8.62 12.87 4.26
N ARG A 204 -7.54 13.58 3.87
CA ARG A 204 -6.53 14.13 4.80
C ARG A 204 -6.78 15.57 5.25
N ASP A 205 -7.66 16.31 4.57
CA ASP A 205 -7.94 17.71 4.91
C ASP A 205 -9.02 17.80 5.98
N TRP A 206 -8.58 18.04 7.21
CA TRP A 206 -9.40 18.18 8.40
C TRP A 206 -9.54 19.65 8.83
N SER A 207 -9.04 20.62 8.05
CA SER A 207 -8.99 22.04 8.43
C SER A 207 -10.37 22.69 8.65
N GLY A 208 -11.41 22.15 8.01
CA GLY A 208 -12.80 22.58 8.12
C GLY A 208 -13.58 22.02 9.33
N PHE A 209 -12.95 21.22 10.18
CA PHE A 209 -13.63 20.49 11.26
C PHE A 209 -13.18 20.96 12.64
N ALA A 210 -14.09 20.91 13.62
CA ALA A 210 -13.81 21.25 15.01
C ALA A 210 -13.49 20.02 15.87
N ARG A 211 -14.10 18.87 15.57
CA ARG A 211 -13.97 17.68 16.42
C ARG A 211 -13.78 16.40 15.62
N LEU A 212 -13.02 15.48 16.18
CA LEU A 212 -12.98 14.08 15.77
C LEU A 212 -13.76 13.27 16.81
N GLU A 213 -14.67 12.41 16.33
CA GLU A 213 -15.46 11.52 17.17
C GLU A 213 -15.21 10.06 16.81
N LEU A 214 -14.93 9.25 17.83
CA LEU A 214 -14.87 7.80 17.72
C LEU A 214 -15.95 7.20 18.62
N LEU A 215 -16.81 6.39 18.03
CA LEU A 215 -17.77 5.58 18.77
C LEU A 215 -17.23 4.16 18.86
N LEU A 216 -17.23 3.60 20.06
CA LEU A 216 -16.76 2.25 20.32
C LEU A 216 -17.54 1.61 21.48
N ASP A 217 -17.61 0.29 21.50
CA ASP A 217 -18.13 -0.47 22.63
C ASP A 217 -17.05 -1.30 23.28
N ASN A 218 -17.10 -1.36 24.61
CA ASN A 218 -16.38 -2.35 25.39
C ASN A 218 -17.34 -3.45 25.84
N PRO A 219 -17.22 -4.68 25.32
CA PRO A 219 -18.06 -5.80 25.73
C PRO A 219 -17.69 -6.36 27.12
N ALA A 220 -16.49 -6.04 27.64
CA ALA A 220 -15.99 -6.55 28.90
C ALA A 220 -16.36 -5.62 30.09
N GLU A 221 -16.32 -6.15 31.30
CA GLU A 221 -16.51 -5.36 32.54
C GLU A 221 -15.28 -4.48 32.84
N GLU A 222 -14.09 -4.96 32.46
CA GLU A 222 -12.84 -4.26 32.73
C GLU A 222 -12.69 -3.01 31.87
N THR A 223 -12.30 -1.91 32.50
CA THR A 223 -12.01 -0.65 31.79
C THR A 223 -10.70 -0.76 31.01
N VAL A 224 -10.74 -0.45 29.72
CA VAL A 224 -9.56 -0.44 28.85
C VAL A 224 -9.00 0.97 28.75
N SER A 225 -7.73 1.16 29.09
CA SER A 225 -7.04 2.44 28.89
C SER A 225 -6.54 2.56 27.45
N LEU A 226 -7.21 3.35 26.63
CA LEU A 226 -6.92 3.54 25.21
C LEU A 226 -6.23 4.89 24.97
N THR A 227 -5.09 4.90 24.29
CA THR A 227 -4.42 6.12 23.84
C THR A 227 -4.68 6.31 22.35
N CYS A 228 -5.23 7.45 21.95
CA CYS A 228 -5.43 7.82 20.56
C CYS A 228 -4.44 8.90 20.14
N ARG A 229 -3.88 8.76 18.95
CA ARG A 229 -2.79 9.55 18.39
C ARG A 229 -3.19 10.10 17.03
N ILE A 230 -2.91 11.39 16.82
CA ILE A 230 -3.11 12.08 15.53
C ILE A 230 -1.80 12.77 15.17
N HIS A 231 -1.42 12.70 13.89
CA HIS A 231 -0.25 13.40 13.36
C HIS A 231 -0.46 13.77 11.89
N ASP A 232 0.23 14.82 11.46
CA ASP A 232 0.29 15.26 10.07
C ASP A 232 1.51 14.67 9.35
N ARG A 233 1.67 15.03 8.08
CA ARG A 233 2.76 14.52 7.24
C ARG A 233 4.15 15.05 7.63
N ALA A 234 4.23 16.22 8.26
CA ALA A 234 5.51 16.84 8.67
C ALA A 234 6.10 16.23 9.96
N HIS A 235 5.37 15.29 10.57
CA HIS A 235 5.74 14.55 11.77
C HIS A 235 7.15 13.93 11.73
N ASN A 236 7.89 14.08 12.83
CA ASN A 236 9.28 13.64 12.95
C ASN A 236 9.51 12.39 13.84
N GLN A 237 8.47 11.60 14.13
CA GLN A 237 8.49 10.44 15.05
C GLN A 237 8.55 10.78 16.55
N ASP A 238 8.81 12.02 16.94
CA ASP A 238 8.84 12.45 18.34
C ASP A 238 7.44 12.35 18.98
N TYR A 239 7.40 12.00 20.25
CA TYR A 239 6.19 12.01 21.06
C TYR A 239 5.59 13.42 21.19
N ALA A 240 6.44 14.45 21.30
CA ALA A 240 5.98 15.83 21.43
C ALA A 240 5.45 16.42 20.11
N ASP A 241 5.72 15.76 18.99
CA ASP A 241 5.37 16.22 17.64
C ASP A 241 4.04 15.65 17.11
N ARG A 242 3.21 15.16 18.03
CA ARG A 242 1.92 14.55 17.72
C ARG A 242 0.95 14.71 18.88
N PHE A 243 -0.34 14.71 18.57
CA PHE A 243 -1.36 14.64 19.61
C PHE A 243 -1.40 13.23 20.19
N ASN A 244 -1.49 13.11 21.52
CA ASN A 244 -1.76 11.84 22.21
C ASN A 244 -2.81 12.09 23.31
N GLY A 245 -4.03 11.62 23.10
CA GLY A 245 -5.10 11.66 24.10
C GLY A 245 -5.29 10.29 24.74
N ARG A 246 -5.48 10.24 26.07
CA ARG A 246 -5.73 8.99 26.81
C ARG A 246 -7.16 8.97 27.33
N TYR A 247 -7.84 7.85 27.10
CA TYR A 247 -9.26 7.66 27.39
C TYR A 247 -9.47 6.36 28.16
N ALA A 248 -10.37 6.40 29.15
CA ALA A 248 -10.82 5.23 29.89
C ALA A 248 -12.09 4.69 29.21
N ILE A 249 -12.01 3.48 28.66
CA ILE A 249 -13.12 2.85 27.94
C ILE A 249 -13.82 1.89 28.90
N VAL A 250 -14.91 2.36 29.50
CA VAL A 250 -15.73 1.59 30.45
C VAL A 250 -16.63 0.60 29.70
N LYS A 251 -17.25 -0.35 30.40
CA LYS A 251 -18.22 -1.28 29.81
C LYS A 251 -19.33 -0.54 29.05
N GLY A 252 -19.72 -1.10 27.91
CA GLY A 252 -20.80 -0.57 27.06
C GLY A 252 -20.33 0.46 26.04
N ALA A 253 -21.24 1.35 25.65
CA ALA A 253 -20.99 2.34 24.61
C ALA A 253 -20.17 3.53 25.13
N ASN A 254 -19.13 3.88 24.39
CA ASN A 254 -18.22 4.98 24.68
C ASN A 254 -18.10 5.89 23.45
N ALA A 255 -18.00 7.20 23.70
CA ALA A 255 -17.74 8.21 22.68
C ALA A 255 -16.47 8.99 23.06
N ILE A 256 -15.41 8.81 22.28
CA ILE A 256 -14.21 9.64 22.39
C ILE A 256 -14.44 10.86 21.51
N THR A 257 -14.30 12.05 22.10
CA THR A 257 -14.35 13.32 21.39
C THR A 257 -13.02 14.03 21.55
N VAL A 258 -12.38 14.37 20.44
CA VAL A 258 -11.14 15.15 20.39
C VAL A 258 -11.45 16.52 19.82
N ASP A 259 -11.14 17.59 20.55
CA ASP A 259 -11.12 18.93 20.00
C ASP A 259 -9.92 19.08 19.06
N LEU A 260 -10.17 19.34 17.79
CA LEU A 260 -9.12 19.43 16.77
C LEU A 260 -8.35 20.75 16.82
N VAL A 261 -8.94 21.81 17.38
CA VAL A 261 -8.25 23.09 17.58
C VAL A 261 -7.22 22.94 18.69
N GLU A 262 -7.58 22.24 19.77
CA GLU A 262 -6.65 21.91 20.85
C GLU A 262 -5.62 20.88 20.38
N ALA A 263 -6.05 19.79 19.73
CA ALA A 263 -5.15 18.74 19.27
C ALA A 263 -4.10 19.23 18.25
N ALA A 264 -4.42 20.28 17.48
CA ALA A 264 -3.47 20.89 16.56
C ALA A 264 -2.34 21.65 17.27
N ARG A 265 -2.49 22.03 18.55
CA ARG A 265 -1.46 22.72 19.33
C ARG A 265 -0.60 21.69 20.04
N LEU A 266 0.53 21.35 19.44
CA LEU A 266 1.42 20.30 19.94
C LEU A 266 2.25 20.79 21.12
N SER A 267 2.67 19.86 21.99
CA SER A 267 3.51 20.18 23.14
C SER A 267 4.92 20.62 22.74
N SER A 268 5.37 20.29 21.52
CA SER A 268 6.60 20.84 20.92
C SER A 268 6.52 22.33 20.60
N GLY A 269 5.33 22.94 20.65
CA GLY A 269 5.06 24.32 20.20
C GLY A 269 4.73 24.43 18.71
N ARG A 270 4.88 23.35 17.93
CA ARG A 270 4.45 23.31 16.53
C ARG A 270 2.93 23.23 16.43
N VAL A 271 2.38 23.82 15.37
CA VAL A 271 0.98 23.63 14.99
C VAL A 271 0.90 22.53 13.94
N MET A 272 0.05 21.52 14.18
CA MET A 272 -0.22 20.43 13.25
C MET A 272 -0.91 20.97 11.98
N ASP A 273 -0.42 20.59 10.79
CA ASP A 273 -1.06 20.93 9.51
C ASP A 273 -2.31 20.07 9.29
N MET A 274 -3.45 20.63 9.70
CA MET A 274 -4.76 19.98 9.58
C MET A 274 -5.16 19.69 8.13
N ARG A 275 -4.52 20.26 7.11
CA ARG A 275 -4.81 19.95 5.70
C ARG A 275 -4.17 18.64 5.23
N HIS A 276 -3.16 18.17 5.95
CA HIS A 276 -2.34 17.03 5.54
C HIS A 276 -2.17 16.03 6.70
N ILE A 277 -3.29 15.66 7.34
CA ILE A 277 -3.28 14.62 8.37
C ILE A 277 -2.78 13.30 7.77
N ALA A 278 -1.83 12.66 8.43
CA ALA A 278 -1.16 11.47 7.93
C ALA A 278 -1.59 10.18 8.62
N GLY A 279 -2.00 10.26 9.89
CA GLY A 279 -2.52 9.07 10.53
C GLY A 279 -3.27 9.32 11.82
N LEU A 280 -4.24 8.43 12.04
CA LEU A 280 -5.02 8.29 13.26
C LEU A 280 -4.85 6.87 13.75
N GLY A 281 -4.33 6.69 14.97
CA GLY A 281 -4.22 5.37 15.56
C GLY A 281 -4.62 5.39 17.03
N CYS A 282 -5.24 4.31 17.49
CA CYS A 282 -5.50 4.11 18.90
C CYS A 282 -4.91 2.79 19.36
N PHE A 283 -4.25 2.81 20.52
CA PHE A 283 -3.52 1.68 21.06
C PHE A 283 -3.60 1.62 22.58
N THR A 284 -3.44 0.42 23.11
CA THR A 284 -3.20 0.15 24.51
C THR A 284 -1.71 -0.04 24.74
N THR A 285 -1.27 0.20 25.97
CA THR A 285 0.13 0.02 26.36
C THR A 285 0.22 -1.07 27.41
N ARG A 286 0.87 -2.21 27.07
CA ARG A 286 1.19 -3.30 28.00
C ARG A 286 -0.01 -3.75 28.85
N LEU A 287 -1.07 -4.24 28.20
CA LEU A 287 -2.22 -4.77 28.92
C LEU A 287 -1.83 -5.98 29.77
N ALA A 288 -2.45 -6.10 30.96
CA ALA A 288 -2.27 -7.28 31.81
C ALA A 288 -2.90 -8.55 31.20
N ARG A 289 -3.98 -8.39 30.43
CA ARG A 289 -4.68 -9.45 29.71
C ARG A 289 -5.15 -8.93 28.36
N PRO A 290 -5.30 -9.78 27.33
CA PRO A 290 -5.89 -9.37 26.06
C PRO A 290 -7.28 -8.74 26.26
N ALA A 291 -7.62 -7.77 25.42
CA ALA A 291 -8.91 -7.09 25.43
C ALA A 291 -9.48 -6.98 24.02
N VAL A 292 -10.78 -6.79 23.92
CA VAL A 292 -11.47 -6.60 22.65
C VAL A 292 -12.34 -5.36 22.76
N LEU A 293 -12.30 -4.48 21.77
CA LEU A 293 -13.23 -3.35 21.64
C LEU A 293 -13.90 -3.43 20.27
N VAL A 294 -15.15 -2.99 20.18
CA VAL A 294 -15.87 -2.88 18.90
C VAL A 294 -15.90 -1.43 18.46
N LEU A 295 -15.12 -1.09 17.44
CA LEU A 295 -15.10 0.22 16.82
C LEU A 295 -16.32 0.38 15.89
N ARG A 296 -17.21 1.31 16.22
CA ARG A 296 -18.50 1.52 15.54
C ARG A 296 -18.43 2.55 14.43
N ARG A 297 -17.76 3.67 14.70
CA ARG A 297 -17.69 4.78 13.76
C ARG A 297 -16.50 5.68 14.09
N ILE A 298 -15.90 6.25 13.05
CA ILE A 298 -14.97 7.37 13.15
C ILE A 298 -15.48 8.46 12.21
N ARG A 299 -15.67 9.67 12.71
CA ARG A 299 -16.12 10.81 11.89
C ARG A 299 -15.51 12.13 12.35
N LEU A 300 -15.45 13.09 11.44
CA LEU A 300 -15.19 14.49 11.78
C LEU A 300 -16.51 15.26 11.90
N VAL A 301 -16.51 16.31 12.71
CA VAL A 301 -17.64 17.20 12.94
C VAL A 301 -17.25 18.62 12.59
N GLN A 302 -18.05 19.27 11.76
CA GLN A 302 -17.80 20.62 11.28
C GLN A 302 -17.76 21.63 12.44
N LYS A 303 -17.10 22.76 12.18
CA LYS A 303 -17.08 23.91 13.09
C LYS A 303 -18.47 24.49 13.30
#